data_AF-A0A967D7W2-F1
#
_entry.id   AF-A0A967D7W2-F1
#
_cell.length_a   1.000
_cell.length_b   1.000
_cell.length_c   1.000
_cell.angle_alpha   90.00
_cell.angle_beta   90.00
_cell.angle_gamma   90.00
#
_symmetry.space_group_name_H-M   'P 1'
#
loop_
_entity.id
_entity.type
_entity.pdbx_description
1 polymer ?
#
loop_
_entity_poly.entity_id
_entity_poly.type
_entity_poly.pdbx_seq_one_letter_code
_entity_poly.pdbx_strand_id
1 'polypeptide(L)'
;MPNAVPDLLRGAWKRVSIVNDDGTSDIDSLVVWLQLDSSMVDVRIPVDSDDPFTCEASTGYTTCTSIETGCDGIRRATAEWHTRGPDDIAIHPISAFPEPGLLEWNEDGSVMIERAPSGAYVEEWHRLPGSTERLIEHRTDVGHRVYVAGDLAVVVNDDRSETTSPFDVEFAICEPVRNTSTWRIVASTLPGRIGEDVHVGI
;
A
#
# COMPACT_ATOMS: atom_id res chain seq x y z
N MET A 1 -20.90 -1.77 -0.33
CA MET A 1 -19.48 -2.13 -0.37
C MET A 1 -19.02 -2.02 -1.82
N PRO A 2 -17.82 -1.51 -2.09
CA PRO A 2 -17.26 -1.44 -3.44
C PRO A 2 -17.15 -2.84 -4.05
N ASN A 3 -17.19 -2.92 -5.38
CA ASN A 3 -16.98 -4.19 -6.09
C ASN A 3 -15.54 -4.66 -5.90
N ALA A 4 -15.33 -5.97 -5.95
CA ALA A 4 -13.99 -6.51 -5.90
C ALA A 4 -13.19 -6.06 -7.13
N VAL A 5 -11.93 -5.65 -6.92
CA VAL A 5 -10.97 -5.35 -7.97
C VAL A 5 -10.57 -6.63 -8.70
N PRO A 6 -10.09 -6.54 -9.95
CA PRO A 6 -9.58 -7.70 -10.69
C PRO A 6 -8.44 -8.42 -9.95
N ASP A 7 -8.37 -9.75 -10.09
CA ASP A 7 -7.34 -10.57 -9.43
C ASP A 7 -5.90 -10.12 -9.75
N LEU A 8 -5.67 -9.58 -10.95
CA LEU A 8 -4.35 -9.10 -11.37
C LEU A 8 -3.84 -7.91 -10.55
N LEU A 9 -4.75 -7.14 -9.92
CA LEU A 9 -4.39 -6.01 -9.06
C LEU A 9 -4.08 -6.46 -7.63
N ARG A 10 -4.53 -7.65 -7.22
CA ARG A 10 -4.42 -8.09 -5.81
C ARG A 10 -3.01 -8.55 -5.46
N GLY A 11 -2.66 -8.44 -4.18
CA GLY A 11 -1.36 -8.83 -3.63
C GLY A 11 -0.63 -7.68 -2.95
N ALA A 12 0.63 -7.91 -2.61
CA ALA A 12 1.54 -6.88 -2.13
C ALA A 12 2.38 -6.38 -3.30
N TRP A 13 2.34 -5.08 -3.55
CA TRP A 13 3.12 -4.38 -4.55
C TRP A 13 4.18 -3.55 -3.86
N LYS A 14 5.43 -3.68 -4.30
CA LYS A 14 6.51 -2.81 -3.90
C LYS A 14 6.83 -1.85 -5.04
N ARG A 15 6.86 -0.56 -4.77
CA ARG A 15 7.30 0.42 -5.78
C ARG A 15 8.80 0.28 -5.97
N VAL A 16 9.23 0.21 -7.21
CA VAL A 16 10.65 0.17 -7.60
C VAL A 16 11.14 1.55 -8.00
N SER A 17 10.27 2.35 -8.64
CA SER A 17 10.61 3.73 -9.00
C SER A 17 9.37 4.59 -9.20
N ILE A 18 9.51 5.89 -8.96
CA ILE A 18 8.66 6.94 -9.52
C ILE A 18 9.53 7.92 -10.32
N VAL A 19 9.04 8.36 -11.48
CA VAL A 19 9.62 9.47 -12.25
C VAL A 19 8.54 10.51 -12.47
N ASN A 20 8.80 11.75 -12.07
CA ASN A 20 7.89 12.88 -12.23
C ASN A 20 8.14 13.63 -13.55
N ASP A 21 7.18 14.44 -13.98
CA ASP A 21 7.25 15.24 -15.21
C ASP A 21 8.37 16.29 -15.22
N ASP A 22 8.78 16.77 -14.04
CA ASP A 22 9.93 17.67 -13.84
C ASP A 22 11.30 16.98 -13.94
N GLY A 23 11.30 15.66 -14.15
CA GLY A 23 12.50 14.82 -14.26
C GLY A 23 13.08 14.36 -12.93
N THR A 24 12.47 14.71 -11.80
CA THR A 24 12.82 14.12 -10.50
C THR A 24 12.39 12.66 -10.45
N SER A 25 13.11 11.86 -9.66
CA SER A 25 12.81 10.45 -9.48
C SER A 25 13.13 10.01 -8.06
N ASP A 26 12.41 9.00 -7.59
CA ASP A 26 12.66 8.33 -6.31
C ASP A 26 12.67 6.82 -6.52
N ILE A 27 13.80 6.20 -6.15
CA ILE A 27 14.06 4.75 -6.18
C ILE A 27 14.49 4.22 -4.81
N ASP A 28 14.59 5.10 -3.81
CA ASP A 28 15.22 4.81 -2.53
C ASP A 28 14.18 4.66 -1.41
N SER A 29 13.05 5.36 -1.51
CA SER A 29 11.97 5.24 -0.52
C SER A 29 11.38 3.84 -0.51
N LEU A 30 11.07 3.34 0.69
CA LEU A 30 10.29 2.13 0.86
C LEU A 30 8.81 2.46 0.65
N VAL A 31 8.26 2.00 -0.46
CA VAL A 31 6.82 2.13 -0.75
C VAL A 31 6.21 0.77 -1.00
N VAL A 32 5.20 0.42 -0.20
CA VAL A 32 4.44 -0.83 -0.32
C VAL A 32 2.95 -0.55 -0.33
N TRP A 33 2.25 -1.28 -1.19
CA TRP A 33 0.81 -1.24 -1.33
C TRP A 33 0.23 -2.65 -1.28
N LEU A 34 -0.61 -2.94 -0.30
CA LEU A 34 -1.35 -4.19 -0.22
C LEU A 34 -2.75 -3.96 -0.78
N GLN A 35 -3.08 -4.67 -1.84
CA GLN A 35 -4.41 -4.68 -2.45
C GLN A 35 -5.10 -6.02 -2.19
N LEU A 36 -6.23 -5.97 -1.50
CA LEU A 36 -7.10 -7.13 -1.25
C LEU A 36 -8.28 -7.09 -2.22
N ASP A 37 -9.44 -7.67 -1.87
CA ASP A 37 -10.62 -7.68 -2.73
C ASP A 37 -11.08 -6.27 -3.12
N SER A 38 -11.11 -5.33 -2.18
CA SER A 38 -11.33 -3.91 -2.49
C SER A 38 -10.61 -3.01 -1.52
N SER A 39 -10.49 -3.43 -0.26
CA SER A 39 -9.68 -2.77 0.76
C SER A 39 -8.21 -2.72 0.38
N MET A 40 -7.55 -1.64 0.80
CA MET A 40 -6.12 -1.43 0.56
C MET A 40 -5.44 -0.77 1.76
N VAL A 41 -4.12 -0.90 1.78
CA VAL A 41 -3.22 -0.08 2.59
C VAL A 41 -1.98 0.27 1.78
N ASP A 42 -1.59 1.54 1.80
CA ASP A 42 -0.40 2.10 1.14
C ASP A 42 0.49 2.73 2.22
N VAL A 43 1.78 2.41 2.20
CA VAL A 43 2.77 2.89 3.17
C VAL A 43 4.00 3.37 2.42
N ARG A 44 4.40 4.63 2.66
CA ARG A 44 5.53 5.33 2.06
C ARG A 44 6.45 5.84 3.15
N ILE A 45 7.65 5.29 3.21
CA ILE A 45 8.69 5.66 4.17
C ILE A 45 9.90 6.14 3.38
N PRO A 46 10.25 7.44 3.44
CA PRO A 46 11.44 7.97 2.79
C PRO A 46 12.71 7.30 3.31
N VAL A 47 13.70 7.16 2.42
CA VAL A 47 15.03 6.63 2.80
C VAL A 47 15.66 7.48 3.90
N ASP A 48 16.34 6.83 4.84
CA ASP A 48 17.08 7.46 5.95
C ASP A 48 16.29 8.46 6.81
N SER A 49 14.96 8.38 6.79
CA SER A 49 14.13 9.26 7.61
C SER A 49 13.84 8.66 8.98
N ASP A 50 14.47 9.22 10.00
CA ASP A 50 14.07 9.02 11.40
C ASP A 50 12.89 9.94 11.81
N ASP A 51 12.32 10.69 10.86
CA ASP A 51 11.26 11.66 11.09
C ASP A 51 9.89 11.14 10.63
N PRO A 52 9.00 10.73 11.57
CA PRO A 52 7.63 10.30 11.26
C PRO A 52 6.79 11.34 10.53
N PHE A 53 7.18 12.62 10.56
CA PHE A 53 6.47 13.68 9.85
C PHE A 53 6.65 13.63 8.32
N THR A 54 7.61 12.83 7.85
CA THR A 54 7.91 12.70 6.40
C THR A 54 7.29 11.45 5.78
N CYS A 55 6.79 10.52 6.59
CA CYS A 55 6.12 9.33 6.11
C CYS A 55 4.73 9.67 5.57
N GLU A 56 4.26 8.96 4.55
CA GLU A 56 2.87 9.02 4.08
C GLU A 56 2.28 7.62 4.15
N ALA A 57 1.07 7.47 4.69
CA ALA A 57 0.40 6.18 4.68
C ALA A 57 -1.11 6.34 4.78
N SER A 58 -1.84 5.38 4.21
CA SER A 58 -3.28 5.29 4.41
C SER A 58 -3.84 3.90 4.24
N THR A 59 -4.99 3.69 4.85
CA THR A 59 -5.93 2.64 4.49
C THR A 59 -7.03 3.20 3.60
N GLY A 60 -7.70 2.34 2.84
CA GLY A 60 -8.84 2.76 2.06
C GLY A 60 -9.50 1.62 1.32
N TYR A 61 -10.19 1.98 0.24
CA TYR A 61 -10.61 1.04 -0.77
C TYR A 61 -10.24 1.53 -2.17
N THR A 62 -10.10 0.59 -3.08
CA THR A 62 -9.80 0.82 -4.49
C THR A 62 -11.02 0.46 -5.33
N THR A 63 -11.34 1.30 -6.32
CA THR A 63 -12.21 0.90 -7.42
C THR A 63 -11.36 0.72 -8.67
N CYS A 64 -11.71 -0.26 -9.50
CA CYS A 64 -10.94 -0.59 -10.70
C CYS A 64 -11.87 -1.01 -11.83
N THR A 65 -11.57 -0.57 -13.04
CA THR A 65 -12.25 -1.07 -14.24
C THR A 65 -11.93 -2.55 -14.46
N SER A 66 -12.70 -3.22 -15.32
CA SER A 66 -12.29 -4.52 -15.83
C SER A 66 -10.97 -4.42 -16.59
N ILE A 67 -10.19 -5.50 -16.58
CA ILE A 67 -8.93 -5.57 -17.34
C ILE A 67 -9.26 -5.80 -18.81
N GLU A 68 -8.72 -4.94 -19.66
CA GLU A 68 -8.81 -5.06 -21.11
C GLU A 68 -7.43 -5.43 -21.68
N THR A 69 -7.40 -6.37 -22.62
CA THR A 69 -6.16 -6.72 -23.34
C THR A 69 -6.19 -6.05 -24.70
N GLY A 70 -5.25 -5.14 -24.95
CA GLY A 70 -5.12 -4.45 -26.23
C GLY A 70 -4.67 -5.38 -27.35
N CYS A 71 -4.76 -4.90 -28.60
CA CYS A 71 -4.24 -5.63 -29.77
C CYS A 71 -2.71 -5.86 -29.72
N ASP A 72 -2.02 -5.10 -28.87
CA ASP A 72 -0.60 -5.24 -28.55
C ASP A 72 -0.32 -6.30 -27.48
N GLY A 73 -1.36 -6.97 -26.97
CA GLY A 73 -1.26 -7.96 -25.90
C GLY A 73 -1.07 -7.37 -24.51
N ILE A 74 -1.03 -6.05 -24.38
CA ILE A 74 -0.84 -5.37 -23.09
C ILE A 74 -2.17 -5.31 -22.36
N ARG A 75 -2.17 -5.76 -21.10
CA ARG A 75 -3.32 -5.72 -20.20
C ARG A 75 -3.40 -4.37 -19.50
N ARG A 76 -4.57 -3.75 -19.50
CA ARG A 76 -4.79 -2.39 -18.98
C ARG A 76 -6.03 -2.29 -18.12
N ALA A 77 -5.99 -1.40 -17.14
CA ALA A 77 -7.14 -1.00 -16.34
C ALA A 77 -6.94 0.43 -15.81
N THR A 78 -7.98 0.99 -15.24
CA THR A 78 -7.94 2.26 -14.53
C THR A 78 -8.37 2.04 -13.09
N ALA A 79 -7.63 2.61 -12.13
CA ALA A 79 -7.92 2.49 -10.70
C ALA A 79 -8.07 3.86 -10.02
N GLU A 80 -8.94 3.90 -9.02
CA GLU A 80 -9.11 5.06 -8.13
C GLU A 80 -8.98 4.60 -6.68
N TRP A 81 -8.23 5.36 -5.88
CA TRP A 81 -8.02 5.09 -4.47
C TRP A 81 -8.81 6.07 -3.59
N HIS A 82 -9.52 5.53 -2.63
CA HIS A 82 -10.34 6.29 -1.70
C HIS A 82 -9.85 6.03 -0.28
N THR A 83 -9.07 6.98 0.27
CA THR A 83 -8.24 6.78 1.47
C THR A 83 -8.53 7.76 2.63
N ARG A 84 -9.63 8.51 2.51
CA ARG A 84 -10.03 9.55 3.48
C ARG A 84 -11.54 9.51 3.78
N GLY A 85 -12.13 8.34 3.72
CA GLY A 85 -13.48 8.10 4.22
C GLY A 85 -13.56 8.19 5.75
N PRO A 86 -14.78 8.20 6.33
CA PRO A 86 -14.98 8.29 7.78
C PRO A 86 -14.31 7.17 8.58
N ASP A 87 -14.17 6.01 7.94
CA ASP A 87 -13.56 4.82 8.51
C ASP A 87 -12.17 4.55 7.92
N ASP A 88 -11.47 5.55 7.38
CA ASP A 88 -10.10 5.37 6.86
C ASP A 88 -9.07 6.05 7.76
N ILE A 89 -7.93 5.39 7.94
CA ILE A 89 -6.79 5.94 8.69
C ILE A 89 -5.79 6.45 7.66
N ALA A 90 -5.38 7.69 7.78
CA ALA A 90 -4.33 8.28 6.97
C ALA A 90 -3.47 9.22 7.81
N ILE A 91 -2.16 9.21 7.55
CA ILE A 91 -1.20 10.18 8.07
C ILE A 91 -0.67 11.01 6.92
N HIS A 92 -0.52 12.32 7.19
CA HIS A 92 -0.04 13.33 6.26
C HIS A 92 -0.87 13.45 4.96
N PRO A 93 -0.68 14.50 4.16
CA PRO A 93 -1.28 14.56 2.84
C PRO A 93 -0.56 13.54 1.96
N ILE A 94 -1.21 12.41 1.66
CA ILE A 94 -0.83 11.62 0.49
C ILE A 94 -0.84 12.58 -0.69
N SER A 95 0.28 12.65 -1.40
CA SER A 95 0.35 13.37 -2.67
C SER A 95 -0.48 12.61 -3.71
N ALA A 96 -1.80 12.70 -3.57
CA ALA A 96 -2.78 12.07 -4.43
C ALA A 96 -3.11 13.03 -5.56
N PHE A 97 -2.79 12.61 -6.78
CA PHE A 97 -3.33 13.28 -7.96
C PHE A 97 -4.82 12.95 -8.06
N PRO A 98 -5.68 13.92 -8.43
CA PRO A 98 -7.13 13.70 -8.46
C PRO A 98 -7.58 12.78 -9.60
N GLU A 99 -6.67 12.41 -10.49
CA GLU A 99 -6.95 11.61 -11.67
C GLU A 99 -6.81 10.11 -11.37
N PRO A 100 -7.65 9.25 -11.96
CA PRO A 100 -7.49 7.81 -11.86
C PRO A 100 -6.14 7.34 -12.42
N GLY A 101 -5.49 6.37 -11.77
CA GLY A 101 -4.23 5.79 -12.24
C GLY A 101 -4.46 4.87 -13.43
N LEU A 102 -3.64 5.03 -14.48
CA LEU A 102 -3.61 4.14 -15.64
C LEU A 102 -2.64 3.00 -15.40
N LEU A 103 -3.14 1.78 -15.35
CA LEU A 103 -2.37 0.60 -15.00
C LEU A 103 -2.11 -0.26 -16.24
N GLU A 104 -0.86 -0.65 -16.43
CA GLU A 104 -0.44 -1.58 -17.48
C GLU A 104 0.40 -2.71 -16.87
N TRP A 105 0.08 -3.96 -17.20
CA TRP A 105 0.84 -5.12 -16.72
C TRP A 105 1.68 -5.75 -17.81
N ASN A 106 2.84 -6.28 -17.40
CA ASN A 106 3.60 -7.23 -18.21
C ASN A 106 2.82 -8.55 -18.41
N GLU A 107 3.36 -9.50 -19.17
CA GLU A 107 2.65 -10.74 -19.56
C GLU A 107 2.28 -11.65 -18.37
N ASP A 108 3.17 -11.82 -17.40
CA ASP A 108 2.93 -12.67 -16.23
C ASP A 108 2.23 -11.95 -15.07
N GLY A 109 2.11 -10.62 -15.16
CA GLY A 109 1.44 -9.79 -14.16
C GLY A 109 2.27 -9.55 -12.90
N SER A 110 3.56 -9.86 -12.93
CA SER A 110 4.50 -9.59 -11.82
C SER A 110 4.93 -8.13 -11.77
N VAL A 111 4.84 -7.40 -12.89
CA VAL A 111 5.19 -5.98 -12.98
C VAL A 111 4.00 -5.19 -13.49
N MET A 112 3.73 -4.08 -12.82
CA MET A 112 2.71 -3.10 -13.17
C MET A 112 3.35 -1.73 -13.34
N ILE A 113 3.04 -1.05 -14.43
CA ILE A 113 3.36 0.37 -14.59
C ILE A 113 2.10 1.18 -14.40
N GLU A 114 2.15 2.13 -13.47
CA GLU A 114 1.10 3.10 -13.22
C GLU A 114 1.49 4.45 -13.80
N ARG A 115 0.53 5.15 -14.41
CA ARG A 115 0.73 6.50 -14.98
C ARG A 115 -0.40 7.42 -14.61
N ALA A 116 -0.04 8.66 -14.30
CA ALA A 116 -1.01 9.76 -14.29
C ALA A 116 -1.53 10.02 -15.71
N PRO A 117 -2.85 10.15 -15.93
CA PRO A 117 -3.40 10.60 -17.21
C PRO A 117 -2.84 11.93 -17.69
N SER A 118 -2.54 12.86 -16.78
CA SER A 118 -1.87 14.14 -17.05
C SER A 118 -0.40 14.01 -17.44
N GLY A 119 0.24 12.86 -17.21
CA GLY A 119 1.67 12.66 -17.38
C GLY A 119 2.52 13.15 -16.21
N ALA A 120 1.90 13.54 -15.08
CA ALA A 120 2.60 14.04 -13.89
C ALA A 120 3.62 13.05 -13.31
N TYR A 121 3.38 11.74 -13.45
CA TYR A 121 4.32 10.71 -13.02
C TYR A 121 4.17 9.40 -13.80
N VAL A 122 5.21 8.56 -13.69
CA VAL A 122 5.22 7.14 -14.02
C VAL A 122 5.79 6.36 -12.85
N GLU A 123 5.04 5.39 -12.33
CA GLU A 123 5.49 4.49 -11.27
C GLU A 123 5.64 3.06 -11.78
N GLU A 124 6.72 2.39 -11.37
CA GLU A 124 6.94 0.96 -11.59
C GLU A 124 6.73 0.20 -10.28
N TRP A 125 5.88 -0.83 -10.33
CA TRP A 125 5.47 -1.64 -9.21
C TRP A 125 5.74 -3.11 -9.48
N HIS A 126 6.34 -3.80 -8.51
CA HIS A 126 6.62 -5.24 -8.58
C HIS A 126 5.77 -5.97 -7.54
N ARG A 127 5.03 -6.99 -7.97
CA ARG A 127 4.26 -7.83 -7.06
C ARG A 127 5.20 -8.77 -6.32
N LEU A 128 5.08 -8.82 -5.00
CA LEU A 128 5.84 -9.77 -4.19
C LEU A 128 5.40 -11.20 -4.50
N PRO A 129 6.33 -12.14 -4.74
CA PRO A 129 6.00 -13.54 -4.98
C PRO A 129 5.17 -14.13 -3.82
N GLY A 130 4.16 -14.94 -4.14
CA GLY A 130 3.28 -15.57 -3.14
C GLY A 130 2.28 -14.63 -2.45
N SER A 131 2.32 -13.31 -2.70
CA SER A 131 1.48 -12.34 -1.99
C SER A 131 -0.02 -12.47 -2.21
N THR A 132 -0.45 -13.27 -3.20
CA THR A 132 -1.85 -13.51 -3.54
C THR A 132 -2.43 -14.75 -2.86
N GLU A 133 -1.60 -15.58 -2.22
CA GLU A 133 -2.03 -16.86 -1.63
C GLU A 133 -2.86 -16.67 -0.37
N ARG A 134 -2.64 -15.56 0.34
CA ARG A 134 -3.34 -15.21 1.58
C ARG A 134 -3.63 -13.71 1.58
N LEU A 135 -4.90 -13.35 1.42
CA LEU A 135 -5.38 -11.97 1.47
C LEU A 135 -6.34 -11.82 2.66
N ILE A 136 -5.92 -11.08 3.69
CA ILE A 136 -6.72 -10.93 4.92
C ILE A 136 -6.78 -9.48 5.32
N GLU A 137 -7.99 -8.99 5.53
CA GLU A 137 -8.25 -7.79 6.31
C GLU A 137 -8.82 -8.22 7.67
N HIS A 138 -8.20 -7.77 8.74
CA HIS A 138 -8.71 -7.96 10.08
C HIS A 138 -8.84 -6.59 10.77
N ARG A 139 -10.01 -6.33 11.34
CA ARG A 139 -10.29 -5.11 12.11
C ARG A 139 -10.75 -5.57 13.50
N THR A 140 -9.98 -5.25 14.53
CA THR A 140 -10.36 -5.60 15.91
C THR A 140 -11.22 -4.52 16.54
N ASP A 141 -10.96 -3.27 16.19
CA ASP A 141 -11.70 -2.08 16.63
C ASP A 141 -11.53 -0.93 15.61
N VAL A 142 -11.83 0.31 16.01
CA VAL A 142 -11.76 1.49 15.14
C VAL A 142 -10.32 1.91 14.83
N GLY A 143 -9.38 1.67 15.75
CA GLY A 143 -8.00 2.13 15.68
C GLY A 143 -7.02 1.05 15.23
N HIS A 144 -7.36 -0.23 15.37
CA HIS A 144 -6.46 -1.34 15.04
C HIS A 144 -6.90 -2.15 13.82
N ARG A 145 -6.01 -2.24 12.83
CA ARG A 145 -6.23 -2.96 11.57
C ARG A 145 -5.01 -3.76 11.17
N VAL A 146 -5.25 -4.90 10.53
CA VAL A 146 -4.21 -5.75 9.95
C VAL A 146 -4.59 -6.08 8.52
N TYR A 147 -3.66 -5.81 7.60
CA TYR A 147 -3.74 -6.21 6.20
C TYR A 147 -2.64 -7.23 5.94
N VAL A 148 -2.97 -8.36 5.32
CA VAL A 148 -2.00 -9.39 4.95
C VAL A 148 -2.13 -9.76 3.50
N ALA A 149 -0.98 -9.87 2.83
CA ALA A 149 -0.83 -10.33 1.47
C ALA A 149 0.38 -11.29 1.38
N GLY A 150 0.10 -12.59 1.50
CA GLY A 150 1.12 -13.65 1.61
C GLY A 150 1.95 -13.48 2.88
N ASP A 151 3.26 -13.31 2.71
CA ASP A 151 4.24 -13.15 3.79
C ASP A 151 4.56 -11.67 4.13
N LEU A 152 3.71 -10.74 3.68
CA LEU A 152 3.77 -9.33 4.09
C LEU A 152 2.49 -8.94 4.83
N ALA A 153 2.66 -8.27 5.97
CA ALA A 153 1.55 -7.67 6.71
C ALA A 153 1.80 -6.18 6.94
N VAL A 154 0.73 -5.41 7.01
CA VAL A 154 0.73 -4.04 7.54
C VAL A 154 -0.20 -3.98 8.74
N VAL A 155 0.37 -3.69 9.90
CA VAL A 155 -0.36 -3.44 11.14
C VAL A 155 -0.54 -1.94 11.29
N VAL A 156 -1.78 -1.50 11.43
CA VAL A 156 -2.16 -0.11 11.60
C VAL A 156 -2.69 0.08 13.00
N ASN A 157 -2.10 1.02 13.75
CA ASN A 157 -2.61 1.47 15.04
C ASN A 157 -2.92 2.96 14.93
N ASP A 158 -4.11 3.36 15.39
CA ASP A 158 -4.55 4.74 15.47
C ASP A 158 -5.11 5.00 16.87
N ASP A 159 -4.24 5.55 17.71
CA ASP A 159 -4.50 5.94 19.09
C ASP A 159 -4.87 7.43 19.18
N ARG A 160 -5.17 8.10 18.06
CA ARG A 160 -5.48 9.54 18.06
C ARG A 160 -6.65 9.84 18.98
N SER A 161 -6.42 10.78 19.88
CA SER A 161 -7.46 11.40 20.71
C SER A 161 -7.74 12.82 20.23
N GLU A 162 -8.50 13.62 20.99
CA GLU A 162 -8.84 15.01 20.61
C GLU A 162 -7.60 15.90 20.34
N THR A 163 -6.43 15.55 20.88
CA THR A 163 -5.13 16.12 20.50
C THR A 163 -4.40 15.18 19.54
N THR A 164 -4.17 15.64 18.30
CA THR A 164 -3.49 14.86 17.26
C THR A 164 -1.98 15.05 17.27
N SER A 165 -1.25 14.01 17.68
CA SER A 165 0.19 13.85 17.44
C SER A 165 0.40 12.86 16.28
N PRO A 166 1.40 13.06 15.41
CA PRO A 166 1.72 12.07 14.37
C PRO A 166 2.28 10.77 14.95
N PHE A 167 2.70 10.78 16.22
CA PHE A 167 3.12 9.58 16.94
C PHE A 167 1.94 8.72 17.42
N ASP A 168 0.71 9.22 17.31
CA ASP A 168 -0.49 8.50 17.73
C ASP A 168 -0.98 7.53 16.63
N VAL A 169 -0.38 7.57 15.44
CA VAL A 169 -0.73 6.67 14.33
C VAL A 169 0.52 6.01 13.80
N GLU A 170 0.42 4.70 13.61
CA GLU A 170 1.49 3.90 13.07
C GLU A 170 1.01 3.00 11.94
N PHE A 171 1.84 2.89 10.90
CA PHE A 171 1.79 1.84 9.91
C PHE A 171 3.09 1.03 9.98
N ALA A 172 2.99 -0.21 10.46
CA ALA A 172 4.12 -1.11 10.63
C ALA A 172 4.08 -2.23 9.57
N ILE A 173 5.12 -2.28 8.73
CA ILE A 173 5.34 -3.34 7.75
C ILE A 173 6.02 -4.50 8.46
N CYS A 174 5.42 -5.68 8.37
CA CYS A 174 5.84 -6.85 9.12
C CYS A 174 6.06 -8.07 8.21
N GLU A 175 7.02 -8.91 8.59
CA GLU A 175 7.33 -10.20 7.95
C GLU A 175 7.26 -11.35 8.97
N PRO A 176 6.92 -12.59 8.56
CA PRO A 176 6.80 -13.72 9.49
C PRO A 176 8.17 -14.14 10.04
N VAL A 177 8.28 -14.37 11.35
CA VAL A 177 9.58 -14.66 11.99
C VAL A 177 9.94 -16.14 11.89
N ARG A 178 9.00 -17.05 12.18
CA ARG A 178 9.15 -18.54 12.11
C ARG A 178 7.81 -19.32 12.15
N ASN A 179 6.74 -18.72 12.69
CA ASN A 179 5.38 -19.27 12.77
C ASN A 179 4.39 -18.28 12.12
N THR A 180 3.14 -18.70 11.87
CA THR A 180 2.16 -17.89 11.13
C THR A 180 1.55 -16.73 11.95
N SER A 181 1.79 -16.69 13.26
CA SER A 181 1.10 -15.81 14.21
C SER A 181 1.99 -14.77 14.89
N THR A 182 3.32 -14.83 14.72
CA THR A 182 4.27 -13.83 15.18
C THR A 182 5.06 -13.26 14.01
N TRP A 183 4.97 -11.95 13.86
CA TRP A 183 5.53 -11.20 12.75
C TRP A 183 6.47 -10.13 13.30
N ARG A 184 7.55 -9.83 12.60
CA ARG A 184 8.52 -8.81 13.01
C ARG A 184 8.33 -7.56 12.20
N ILE A 185 8.33 -6.42 12.87
CA ILE A 185 8.34 -5.11 12.24
C ILE A 185 9.69 -4.95 11.52
N VAL A 186 9.64 -4.91 10.19
CA VAL A 186 10.82 -4.70 9.34
C VAL A 186 10.95 -3.24 8.88
N ALA A 187 9.83 -2.51 8.89
CA ALA A 187 9.80 -1.06 8.70
C ALA A 187 8.55 -0.48 9.39
N SER A 188 8.63 0.77 9.83
CA SER A 188 7.50 1.45 10.46
C SER A 188 7.59 2.95 10.24
N THR A 189 6.44 3.61 10.17
CA THR A 189 6.35 5.07 10.23
C THR A 189 6.80 5.62 11.59
N LEU A 190 6.95 4.75 12.60
CA LEU A 190 7.59 5.01 13.89
C LEU A 190 8.90 4.19 13.98
N PRO A 191 10.06 4.76 13.60
CA PRO A 191 11.30 4.00 13.39
C PRO A 191 11.80 3.27 14.65
N GLY A 192 11.45 3.76 15.85
CA GLY A 192 11.83 3.15 17.12
C GLY A 192 11.27 1.74 17.37
N ARG A 193 10.31 1.27 16.56
CA ARG A 193 9.67 -0.05 16.70
C ARG A 193 10.25 -1.14 15.82
N ILE A 194 11.19 -0.81 14.93
CA ILE A 194 11.81 -1.77 14.02
C ILE A 194 12.52 -2.88 14.82
N GLY A 195 12.25 -4.13 14.45
CA GLY A 195 12.79 -5.32 15.13
C GLY A 195 11.90 -5.89 16.24
N GLU A 196 10.85 -5.18 16.66
CA GLU A 196 9.85 -5.70 17.58
C GLU A 196 9.02 -6.83 16.93
N ASP A 197 8.62 -7.80 17.75
CA ASP A 197 7.70 -8.86 17.35
C ASP A 197 6.26 -8.49 17.74
N VAL A 198 5.34 -8.61 16.79
CA VAL A 198 3.91 -8.33 16.95
C VAL A 198 3.06 -9.57 16.70
N HIS A 199 1.94 -9.66 17.41
CA HIS A 199 0.91 -10.66 17.18
C HIS A 199 -0.16 -10.09 16.27
N VAL A 200 -0.28 -10.63 15.07
CA VAL A 200 -1.23 -10.17 14.04
C VAL A 200 -2.64 -10.75 14.21
N GLY A 201 -2.85 -11.69 15.14
CA GLY A 201 -4.19 -12.17 15.52
C GLY A 201 -4.96 -12.96 14.44
N ILE A 202 -4.30 -13.40 13.37
CA ILE A 202 -4.86 -14.09 12.18
C ILE A 202 -4.50 -15.57 12.08
#